data_AF-A0A1F6TR91-F1
#
_entry.id   AF-A0A1F6TR91-F1
#
_cell.length_a   1.000
_cell.length_b   1.000
_cell.length_c   1.000
_cell.angle_alpha   90.00
_cell.angle_beta   90.00
_cell.angle_gamma   90.00
#
_symmetry.space_group_name_H-M   'P 1'
#
loop_
_entity.id
_entity.type
_entity.pdbx_description
1 polymer ?
#
loop_
_entity_poly.entity_id
_entity_poly.type
_entity_poly.pdbx_seq_one_letter_code
_entity_poly.pdbx_strand_id
1 'polypeptide(L)'
;MQENGFAVEAHDVNDVTPYKKRYGVRSELASCHTAVIGGYVFEGHVPAEDIKRFLNERPASRGLAVPGMPQGSPGMEGPRAEPYNVLSLDADGIVQVYAN
;
A
#
# COMPACT_ATOMS: atom_id res chain seq x y z
N MET A 1 -0.03 8.65 8.22
CA MET A 1 0.69 7.57 8.93
C MET A 1 1.18 7.98 10.33
N GLN A 2 1.95 9.06 10.49
CA GLN A 2 2.45 9.50 11.81
C GLN A 2 1.33 9.76 12.84
N GLU A 3 0.27 10.46 12.43
CA GLU A 3 -0.93 10.71 13.26
C GLU A 3 -1.66 9.43 13.68
N ASN A 4 -1.42 8.33 12.96
CA ASN A 4 -1.99 7.02 13.25
C ASN A 4 -1.08 6.16 14.15
N GLY A 5 -0.01 6.74 14.72
CA GLY A 5 0.89 6.09 15.66
C GLY A 5 2.04 5.32 15.03
N PHE A 6 2.25 5.44 13.71
CA PHE A 6 3.40 4.83 13.04
C PHE A 6 4.64 5.72 13.14
N ALA A 7 5.77 5.15 13.53
CA ALA A 7 7.07 5.77 13.31
C ALA A 7 7.39 5.69 11.81
N VAL A 8 7.61 6.85 11.17
CA VAL A 8 7.83 6.94 9.73
C VAL A 8 9.24 7.47 9.47
N GLU A 9 10.01 6.73 8.69
CA GLU A 9 11.24 7.17 8.06
C GLU A 9 10.99 7.23 6.55
N ALA A 10 11.10 8.43 5.98
CA ALA A 10 10.86 8.67 4.57
C ALA A 10 12.19 8.82 3.82
N HIS A 11 12.27 8.21 2.65
CA HIS A 11 13.41 8.35 1.74
C HIS A 11 12.91 8.80 0.37
N ASP A 12 13.15 10.06 0.04
CA ASP A 12 12.82 10.59 -1.27
C ASP A 12 13.86 10.12 -2.30
N VAL A 13 13.37 9.54 -3.39
CA VAL A 13 14.19 8.99 -4.48
C VAL A 13 13.67 9.48 -5.82
N ASN A 14 14.58 9.68 -6.77
CA ASN A 14 14.21 10.13 -8.11
C ASN A 14 13.47 9.06 -8.92
N ASP A 15 13.69 7.77 -8.62
CA ASP A 15 13.00 6.65 -9.26
C ASP A 15 12.64 5.59 -8.21
N VAL A 16 11.34 5.36 -8.06
CA VAL A 16 10.76 4.37 -7.14
C VAL A 16 10.71 2.97 -7.78
N THR A 17 10.88 2.86 -9.10
CA THR A 17 10.74 1.60 -9.85
C THR A 17 11.67 0.49 -9.36
N PRO A 18 12.97 0.73 -9.09
CA PRO A 18 13.86 -0.30 -8.57
C PRO A 18 13.42 -0.87 -7.22
N TYR A 19 12.85 -0.01 -6.36
CA TYR A 19 12.38 -0.40 -5.03
C TYR A 19 11.10 -1.22 -5.10
N LYS A 20 10.14 -0.83 -5.94
CA LYS A 20 8.93 -1.63 -6.24
C LYS A 20 9.29 -3.04 -6.68
N LYS A 21 10.20 -3.16 -7.66
CA LYS A 21 10.70 -4.46 -8.16
C LYS A 21 11.38 -5.27 -7.06
N ARG A 22 12.24 -4.63 -6.25
CA ARG A 22 12.92 -5.28 -5.13
C ARG A 22 11.94 -5.87 -4.12
N TYR A 23 10.81 -5.21 -3.88
CA TYR A 23 9.78 -5.66 -2.96
C TYR A 23 8.69 -6.51 -3.63
N GLY A 24 8.86 -6.89 -4.90
CA GLY A 24 7.94 -7.78 -5.60
C GLY A 24 6.61 -7.12 -5.99
N VAL A 25 6.55 -5.79 -6.00
CA VAL A 25 5.39 -5.04 -6.49
C VAL A 25 5.35 -5.12 -8.01
N ARG A 26 4.27 -5.69 -8.54
CA ARG A 26 4.03 -5.76 -10.00
C ARG A 26 3.59 -4.40 -10.52
N SER A 27 3.84 -4.14 -11.80
CA SER A 27 3.44 -2.89 -12.46
C SER A 27 1.93 -2.60 -12.36
N GLU A 28 1.10 -3.64 -12.38
CA GLU A 28 -0.36 -3.54 -12.28
C GLU A 28 -0.83 -3.05 -10.92
N LEU A 29 -0.01 -3.22 -9.88
CA LEU A 29 -0.31 -2.83 -8.51
C LEU A 29 0.43 -1.55 -8.09
N ALA A 30 1.23 -0.99 -9.00
CA ALA A 30 2.11 0.12 -8.69
C ALA A 30 1.34 1.42 -8.40
N SER A 31 1.88 2.18 -7.45
CA SER A 31 1.45 3.52 -7.06
C SER A 31 2.66 4.46 -6.99
N CYS A 32 2.52 5.63 -6.37
CA CYS A 32 3.58 6.63 -6.24
C CYS A 32 4.66 6.25 -5.21
N HIS A 33 4.33 5.50 -4.15
CA HIS A 33 5.27 5.14 -3.09
C HIS A 33 5.07 3.70 -2.59
N THR A 34 6.08 3.20 -1.88
CA THR A 34 6.12 1.85 -1.30
C THR A 34 6.66 1.97 0.13
N ALA A 35 5.91 1.45 1.10
CA ALA A 35 6.33 1.37 2.49
C ALA A 35 6.59 -0.10 2.89
N VAL A 36 7.48 -0.31 3.86
CA VAL A 36 7.76 -1.63 4.42
C VAL A 36 7.63 -1.57 5.93
N ILE A 37 6.77 -2.41 6.50
CA ILE A 37 6.49 -2.44 7.94
C ILE A 37 6.46 -3.89 8.40
N GLY A 38 7.30 -4.25 9.38
CA GLY A 38 7.30 -5.60 9.95
C GLY A 38 7.59 -6.72 8.95
N GLY A 39 8.25 -6.43 7.82
CA GLY A 39 8.52 -7.38 6.74
C GLY A 39 7.43 -7.44 5.66
N TYR A 40 6.33 -6.69 5.80
CA TYR A 40 5.26 -6.59 4.81
C TYR A 40 5.38 -5.31 3.97
N VAL A 41 4.83 -5.36 2.76
CA VAL A 41 4.86 -4.29 1.76
C VAL A 41 3.51 -3.56 1.73
N PHE A 42 3.52 -2.24 1.76
CA PHE A 42 2.31 -1.42 1.61
C PHE A 42 2.51 -0.46 0.45
N GLU A 43 1.76 -0.65 -0.62
CA GLU A 43 1.93 0.05 -1.89
C GLU A 43 0.84 1.10 -2.08
N GLY A 44 1.24 2.36 -2.24
CA GLY A 44 0.33 3.47 -2.44
C GLY A 44 -0.46 3.89 -1.19
N HIS A 45 -1.59 4.54 -1.43
CA HIS A 45 -2.40 5.21 -0.41
C HIS A 45 -3.28 4.23 0.40
N VAL A 46 -2.65 3.24 1.03
CA VAL A 46 -3.34 2.26 1.88
C VAL A 46 -3.81 2.93 3.19
N PRO A 47 -5.07 2.76 3.62
CA PRO A 47 -5.55 3.27 4.90
C PRO A 47 -4.79 2.71 6.10
N ALA A 48 -4.45 3.58 7.06
CA ALA A 48 -3.70 3.20 8.24
C ALA A 48 -4.41 2.13 9.09
N GLU A 49 -5.75 2.14 9.12
CA GLU A 49 -6.54 1.13 9.83
C GLU A 49 -6.43 -0.25 9.17
N ASP A 50 -6.40 -0.32 7.85
CA ASP A 50 -6.17 -1.58 7.13
C ASP A 50 -4.75 -2.10 7.34
N ILE A 51 -3.75 -1.22 7.40
CA ILE A 51 -2.38 -1.59 7.77
C ILE A 51 -2.35 -2.19 9.18
N LYS A 52 -2.97 -1.54 10.17
CA LYS A 52 -3.02 -2.06 11.55
C LYS A 52 -3.72 -3.41 11.62
N ARG A 53 -4.87 -3.55 10.93
CA ARG A 53 -5.63 -4.80 10.85
C ARG A 53 -4.77 -5.91 10.26
N PHE A 54 -4.13 -5.66 9.13
CA PHE A 54 -3.27 -6.61 8.45
C PHE A 54 -2.08 -7.04 9.31
N LEU A 55 -1.41 -6.09 9.99
CA LEU A 55 -0.29 -6.38 10.89
C LEU A 55 -0.72 -7.21 12.10
N ASN A 56 -1.95 -7.07 12.57
CA ASN A 56 -2.52 -7.87 13.66
C ASN A 56 -2.89 -9.29 13.18
N GLU A 57 -3.50 -9.41 12.00
CA GLU A 57 -3.90 -10.68 11.41
C GLU A 57 -2.70 -11.53 10.96
N ARG A 58 -1.60 -10.89 10.57
CA ARG A 58 -0.38 -11.53 10.05
C ARG A 58 -0.68 -12.60 8.98
N PRO A 59 -1.45 -12.26 7.94
CA PRO A 59 -1.84 -13.23 6.92
C PRO A 59 -0.63 -13.73 6.14
N ALA A 60 -0.78 -14.86 5.46
CA ALA A 60 0.21 -15.42 4.54
C ALA A 60 0.26 -14.65 3.20
N SER A 61 0.28 -13.32 3.27
CA SER A 61 0.39 -12.39 2.15
C SER A 61 1.65 -11.55 2.30
N ARG A 62 2.16 -10.98 1.21
CA ARG A 62 3.32 -10.07 1.28
C ARG A 62 2.92 -8.67 1.72
N GLY A 63 1.64 -8.30 1.63
CA GLY A 63 1.24 -6.93 1.90
C GLY A 63 -0.08 -6.48 1.30
N LEU A 64 -0.29 -5.16 1.27
CA LEU A 64 -1.46 -4.51 0.69
C LEU A 64 -1.09 -3.46 -0.37
N ALA A 65 -1.96 -3.23 -1.34
CA ALA A 65 -1.78 -2.23 -2.38
C ALA A 65 -3.07 -1.45 -2.64
N VAL A 66 -2.94 -0.15 -2.88
CA VAL A 66 -3.91 0.70 -3.58
C VAL A 66 -3.27 1.16 -4.89
N PRO A 67 -3.55 0.48 -6.03
CA PRO A 67 -2.92 0.81 -7.31
C PRO A 67 -3.31 2.20 -7.81
N GLY A 68 -2.40 2.84 -8.55
CA GLY A 68 -2.62 4.19 -9.07
C GLY A 68 -2.61 5.25 -7.96
N MET A 69 -3.46 6.26 -8.08
CA MET A 69 -3.59 7.35 -7.09
C MET A 69 -5.05 7.84 -7.05
N PRO A 70 -6.01 7.00 -6.62
CA PRO A 70 -7.43 7.35 -6.63
C PRO A 70 -7.70 8.53 -5.68
N GLN A 71 -8.41 9.54 -6.17
CA GLN A 71 -8.84 10.68 -5.34
C GLN A 71 -9.75 10.18 -4.21
N GLY A 72 -9.55 10.70 -2.99
CA GLY A 72 -10.27 10.27 -1.79
C GLY A 72 -9.58 9.15 -1.00
N SER A 73 -8.50 8.54 -1.53
CA SER A 73 -7.60 7.72 -0.72
C SER A 73 -6.77 8.61 0.25
N PRO A 74 -6.26 8.06 1.37
CA PRO A 74 -5.49 8.84 2.35
C PRO A 74 -4.30 9.60 1.74
N GLY A 75 -4.28 10.92 1.88
CA GLY A 75 -3.27 11.80 1.26
C GLY A 75 -3.57 12.19 -0.20
N MET A 76 -4.71 11.75 -0.75
CA MET A 76 -5.26 12.15 -2.06
C MET A 76 -6.67 12.73 -1.90
N GLU A 77 -6.99 13.32 -0.75
CA GLU A 77 -8.30 13.90 -0.47
C GLU A 77 -8.65 14.99 -1.50
N GLY A 78 -9.92 15.01 -1.93
CA GLY A 78 -10.37 15.96 -2.94
C GLY A 78 -11.89 16.04 -3.01
N PRO A 79 -12.43 16.93 -3.87
CA PRO A 79 -13.86 17.20 -3.93
C PRO A 79 -14.69 16.03 -4.47
N ARG A 80 -14.09 15.03 -5.12
CA ARG A 80 -14.77 13.84 -5.63
C ARG A 80 -13.99 12.58 -5.29
N ALA A 81 -14.50 11.79 -4.37
CA ALA A 81 -13.91 10.49 -4.07
C ALA A 81 -14.15 9.51 -5.24
N GLU A 82 -13.07 8.90 -5.70
CA GLU A 82 -13.08 7.77 -6.62
C GLU A 82 -13.17 6.47 -5.81
N PRO A 83 -14.00 5.49 -6.22
CA PRO A 83 -14.01 4.19 -5.57
C PRO A 83 -12.66 3.49 -5.80
N TYR A 84 -12.14 2.85 -4.76
CA TYR A 84 -10.91 2.07 -4.83
C TYR A 84 -11.01 0.86 -3.93
N ASN A 85 -10.23 -0.17 -4.26
CA ASN A 85 -10.11 -1.36 -3.43
C ASN A 85 -8.71 -1.40 -2.83
N VAL A 86 -8.62 -1.87 -1.61
CA VAL A 86 -7.35 -2.29 -1.00
C VAL A 86 -7.15 -3.75 -1.36
N LEU A 87 -6.03 -4.07 -2.00
CA LEU A 87 -5.75 -5.37 -2.60
C LEU A 87 -4.64 -6.10 -1.86
N SER A 88 -4.70 -7.43 -1.76
CA SER A 88 -3.59 -8.25 -1.26
C SER A 88 -2.45 -8.37 -2.28
N LEU A 89 -1.21 -8.35 -1.80
CA LEU A 89 -0.01 -8.66 -2.57
C LEU A 89 0.44 -10.09 -2.25
N ASP A 90 -0.03 -11.08 -3.02
CA ASP A 90 0.40 -12.47 -2.79
C ASP A 90 1.60 -12.86 -3.65
N ALA A 91 2.43 -13.76 -3.14
CA ALA A 91 3.67 -14.19 -3.79
C ALA A 91 3.42 -14.87 -5.15
N ASP A 92 2.25 -15.50 -5.31
CA ASP A 92 1.84 -16.23 -6.50
C ASP A 92 1.16 -15.33 -7.56
N GLY A 93 1.09 -14.01 -7.31
CA GLY A 93 0.43 -13.07 -8.20
C GLY A 93 -1.10 -13.11 -8.15
N ILE A 94 -1.67 -13.90 -7.23
CA ILE A 94 -3.08 -13.80 -6.87
C ILE A 94 -3.29 -12.48 -6.13
N VAL A 95 -4.34 -11.77 -6.49
CA VAL A 95 -4.70 -10.49 -5.87
C VAL A 95 -6.15 -10.62 -5.44
N GLN A 96 -6.40 -10.43 -4.16
CA GLN A 96 -7.74 -10.46 -3.59
C GLN A 96 -8.11 -9.09 -3.04
N VAL A 97 -9.40 -8.79 -3.04
CA VAL A 97 -9.91 -7.60 -2.37
C VAL A 97 -9.82 -7.82 -0.85
N TYR A 98 -9.05 -6.99 -0.17
CA TYR A 98 -8.92 -6.96 1.29
C TYR A 98 -9.94 -6.01 1.93
N ALA A 99 -10.20 -4.87 1.31
CA ALA A 99 -11.20 -3.90 1.73
C ALA A 99 -11.70 -3.06 0.53
N ASN A 100 -12.89 -2.46 0.69
CA ASN A 100 -13.53 -1.53 -0.26
C ASN A 100 -13.94 -0.25 0.48
#